data_AF-A0A2R5FT07-F1
#
_entry.id   AF-A0A2R5FT07-F1
#
_cell.length_a   1.000
_cell.length_b   1.000
_cell.length_c   1.000
_cell.angle_alpha   90.00
_cell.angle_beta   90.00
_cell.angle_gamma   90.00
#
_symmetry.space_group_name_H-M   'P 1'
#
loop_
_entity.id
_entity.type
_entity.pdbx_description
1 polymer ?
#
loop_
_entity_poly.entity_id
_entity_poly.type
_entity_poly.pdbx_seq_one_letter_code
_entity_poly.pdbx_strand_id
1 'polypeptide(L)'
;MKTLFLAWQDPKSRAWLPIGRLTFDGKKYQFVYTQGAIKAQTEHNFQLLYSFPDLNKEYVSFELFPLFSNRLMRRSRPDYKDYIESLNIPEGEDDPISVLSRSGGRKVTDYFEVFPCPEPDENGLYHIHFFAHGLRHLPACATERINQLQTGELLYFPVYCG
;
A
#
# COMPACT_ATOMS: atom_id res chain seq x y z
N MET A 1 -15.69 2.46 7.47
CA MET A 1 -14.66 1.48 7.88
C MET A 1 -13.57 1.54 6.83
N LYS A 2 -12.30 1.73 7.20
CA LYS A 2 -11.17 1.77 6.25
C LYS A 2 -10.51 0.39 6.18
N THR A 3 -10.17 -0.07 4.99
CA THR A 3 -9.57 -1.40 4.76
C THR A 3 -8.31 -1.29 3.91
N LEU A 4 -7.20 -1.79 4.44
CA LEU A 4 -5.94 -1.95 3.72
C LEU A 4 -5.56 -3.42 3.64
N PHE A 5 -4.85 -3.79 2.58
CA PHE A 5 -4.19 -5.07 2.44
C PHE A 5 -2.68 -4.91 2.65
N LEU A 6 -2.09 -5.91 3.29
CA LEU A 6 -0.64 -6.09 3.39
C LEU A 6 -0.24 -7.13 2.34
N ALA A 7 0.51 -6.70 1.32
CA ALA A 7 1.17 -7.62 0.41
C ALA A 7 2.61 -7.86 0.81
N TRP A 8 3.05 -9.09 0.57
CA TRP A 8 4.43 -9.53 0.66
C TRP A 8 4.94 -9.84 -0.74
N GLN A 9 6.13 -9.36 -1.06
CA GLN A 9 6.84 -9.72 -2.27
C GLN A 9 7.79 -10.87 -2.00
N ASP A 10 7.65 -11.97 -2.74
CA ASP A 10 8.62 -13.06 -2.67
C ASP A 10 10.00 -12.57 -3.14
N PRO A 11 11.06 -12.67 -2.31
CA PRO A 11 12.41 -12.28 -2.70
C PRO A 11 12.93 -13.03 -3.92
N LYS A 12 12.45 -14.26 -4.18
CA LYS A 12 12.90 -15.10 -5.29
C LYS A 12 12.15 -14.82 -6.58
N SER A 13 10.84 -15.07 -6.61
CA SER A 13 10.01 -14.91 -7.83
C SER A 13 9.59 -13.48 -8.10
N ARG A 14 9.74 -12.57 -7.12
CA ARG A 14 9.25 -11.19 -7.17
C ARG A 14 7.72 -11.07 -7.25
N ALA A 15 6.98 -12.17 -7.11
CA ALA A 15 5.53 -12.19 -7.06
C ALA A 15 5.01 -11.46 -5.83
N TRP A 16 3.92 -10.70 -6.01
CA TRP A 16 3.22 -10.03 -4.93
C TRP A 16 2.04 -10.88 -4.46
N LEU A 17 2.00 -11.18 -3.16
CA LEU A 17 0.92 -11.93 -2.53
C LEU A 17 0.27 -11.09 -1.44
N PRO A 18 -1.02 -10.73 -1.54
CA PRO A 18 -1.77 -10.08 -0.47
C PRO A 18 -1.94 -11.08 0.68
N ILE A 19 -1.15 -10.96 1.75
CA ILE A 19 -1.11 -11.92 2.85
C ILE A 19 -2.04 -11.55 4.00
N GLY A 20 -2.41 -10.29 4.15
CA GLY A 20 -3.16 -9.83 5.32
C GLY A 20 -4.07 -8.66 5.02
N ARG A 21 -5.06 -8.46 5.89
CA ARG A 21 -6.01 -7.36 5.84
C ARG A 21 -6.00 -6.63 7.16
N LEU A 22 -5.76 -5.32 7.11
CA LEU A 22 -5.89 -4.39 8.21
C LEU A 22 -7.19 -3.59 8.04
N THR A 23 -8.08 -3.63 9.02
CA THR A 23 -9.29 -2.81 9.06
C THR A 23 -9.25 -1.83 10.22
N PHE A 24 -9.87 -0.67 10.04
CA PHE A 24 -10.09 0.32 11.09
C PHE A 24 -11.55 0.79 11.07
N ASP A 25 -12.25 0.63 12.18
CA ASP A 25 -13.66 1.00 12.33
C ASP A 25 -13.88 2.42 12.89
N GLY A 26 -12.80 3.16 13.12
CA GLY A 26 -12.81 4.47 13.79
C GLY A 26 -12.41 4.40 15.26
N LYS A 27 -12.31 3.21 15.85
CA LYS A 27 -11.90 2.99 17.25
C LYS A 27 -10.81 1.96 17.41
N LYS A 28 -10.90 0.83 16.70
CA LYS A 28 -9.98 -0.29 16.82
C LYS A 28 -9.45 -0.73 15.45
N TYR A 29 -8.19 -1.14 15.46
CA TYR A 29 -7.53 -1.84 14.38
C TYR A 29 -7.74 -3.33 14.52
N GLN A 30 -7.99 -3.99 13.40
CA GLN A 30 -8.08 -5.44 13.30
C GLN A 30 -7.18 -5.93 12.17
N PHE A 31 -6.34 -6.92 12.45
CA PHE A 31 -5.53 -7.61 11.46
C PHE A 31 -5.92 -9.09 11.38
N VAL A 32 -6.09 -9.58 10.16
CA VAL A 32 -6.31 -11.00 9.85
C VAL A 32 -5.45 -11.40 8.65
N TYR A 33 -5.00 -12.64 8.62
CA TYR A 33 -4.41 -13.20 7.40
C TYR A 33 -5.50 -13.50 6.36
N THR A 34 -5.13 -13.38 5.09
CA THR A 34 -5.97 -13.79 3.95
C THR A 34 -5.56 -15.19 3.47
N GLN A 35 -6.32 -15.75 2.53
CA GLN A 35 -5.92 -16.97 1.82
C GLN A 35 -4.60 -16.79 1.03
N GLY A 36 -4.21 -15.55 0.72
CA GLY A 36 -2.92 -15.26 0.08
C GLY A 36 -1.72 -15.56 0.98
N ALA A 37 -1.88 -15.55 2.31
CA ALA A 37 -0.83 -16.02 3.22
C ALA A 37 -0.62 -17.53 3.10
N ILE A 38 -1.69 -18.33 3.04
CA ILE A 38 -1.61 -19.79 2.85
C ILE A 38 -0.93 -20.13 1.52
N LYS A 39 -1.31 -19.40 0.45
CA LYS A 39 -0.65 -19.51 -0.84
C LYS A 39 0.84 -19.18 -0.75
N ALA A 40 1.18 -18.08 -0.08
CA ALA A 40 2.57 -17.67 0.11
C ALA A 40 3.39 -18.70 0.91
N GLN A 41 2.81 -19.36 1.92
CA GLN A 41 3.49 -20.41 2.68
C GLN A 41 3.75 -21.64 1.80
N THR A 42 2.71 -22.09 1.08
CA THR A 42 2.76 -23.31 0.27
C THR A 42 3.67 -23.17 -0.96
N GLU A 43 3.59 -22.05 -1.66
CA GLU A 43 4.28 -21.85 -2.95
C GLU A 43 5.63 -21.13 -2.80
N HIS A 44 5.79 -20.29 -1.77
CA HIS A 44 6.94 -19.39 -1.63
C HIS A 44 7.66 -19.48 -0.27
N ASN A 45 7.29 -20.45 0.59
CA ASN A 45 7.87 -20.65 1.91
C ASN A 45 7.81 -19.40 2.82
N PHE A 46 6.76 -18.60 2.67
CA PHE A 46 6.50 -17.45 3.54
C PHE A 46 6.47 -17.87 5.02
N GLN A 47 7.07 -17.04 5.87
CA GLN A 47 7.03 -17.22 7.32
C GLN A 47 6.04 -16.22 7.91
N LEU A 48 5.22 -16.67 8.86
CA LEU A 48 4.28 -15.79 9.54
C LEU A 48 5.04 -14.63 10.22
N LEU A 49 4.37 -13.49 10.29
CA LEU A 49 4.91 -12.27 10.86
C LEU A 49 5.13 -12.49 12.36
N TYR A 50 6.28 -12.07 12.88
CA TYR A 50 6.61 -12.25 14.31
C TYR A 50 5.53 -11.66 15.25
N SER A 51 4.96 -10.51 14.87
CA SER A 51 3.87 -9.86 15.62
C SER A 51 2.52 -10.59 15.51
N PHE A 52 2.37 -11.49 14.53
CA PHE A 52 1.14 -12.21 14.20
C PHE A 52 1.45 -13.70 13.94
N PRO A 53 1.82 -14.47 14.99
CA PRO A 53 2.33 -15.84 14.83
C PRO A 53 1.29 -16.91 14.50
N ASP A 54 -0.01 -16.59 14.50
CA ASP A 54 -1.10 -17.52 14.25
C ASP A 54 -1.91 -17.05 13.04
N LEU A 55 -2.00 -17.93 12.05
CA LEU A 55 -2.70 -17.70 10.79
C LEU A 55 -4.21 -17.51 10.97
N ASN A 56 -4.82 -18.24 11.91
CA ASN A 56 -6.29 -18.28 12.09
C ASN A 56 -6.77 -17.29 13.15
N LYS A 57 -5.87 -16.55 13.78
CA LYS A 57 -6.19 -15.61 14.83
C LYS A 57 -6.56 -14.24 14.27
N GLU A 58 -7.59 -13.66 14.87
CA GLU A 58 -7.87 -12.23 14.73
C GLU A 58 -7.08 -11.43 15.76
N TYR A 59 -6.33 -10.44 15.29
CA TYR A 59 -5.56 -9.53 16.13
C TYR A 59 -6.29 -8.20 16.21
N VAL A 60 -6.56 -7.72 17.43
CA VAL A 60 -7.28 -6.46 17.67
C VAL A 60 -6.47 -5.56 18.57
N SER A 61 -6.49 -4.25 18.30
CA SER A 61 -5.80 -3.24 19.10
C SER A 61 -6.48 -1.87 18.97
N PHE A 62 -6.46 -1.06 20.03
CA PHE A 62 -6.88 0.36 19.95
C PHE A 62 -5.81 1.24 19.28
N GLU A 63 -4.56 0.78 19.28
CA GLU A 63 -3.44 1.45 18.62
C GLU A 63 -3.02 0.70 17.35
N LEU A 64 -2.49 1.43 16.38
CA LEU A 64 -1.97 0.83 15.15
C LEU A 64 -0.79 -0.09 15.47
N PHE A 65 -0.84 -1.35 15.00
CA PHE A 65 0.19 -2.33 15.31
C PHE A 65 1.60 -1.85 14.87
N PRO A 66 2.66 -2.19 15.63
CA PRO A 66 4.04 -1.81 15.30
C PRO A 66 4.50 -2.15 13.88
N LEU A 67 4.00 -3.24 13.29
CA LEU A 67 4.29 -3.60 11.89
C LEU A 67 3.91 -2.49 10.91
N PHE A 68 2.81 -1.79 11.18
CA PHE A 68 2.26 -0.74 10.32
C PHE A 68 2.73 0.65 10.78
N SER A 69 2.73 0.94 12.08
CA SER A 69 3.12 2.27 12.57
C SER A 69 4.59 2.59 12.29
N ASN A 70 5.48 1.58 12.31
CA ASN A 70 6.88 1.78 11.96
C ASN A 70 7.10 2.12 10.47
N ARG A 71 6.06 2.04 9.62
CA ARG A 71 6.10 2.40 8.19
C ARG A 71 5.68 3.84 7.91
N LEU A 72 5.21 4.54 8.94
CA LEU A 72 4.86 5.94 8.85
C LEU A 72 6.10 6.81 9.01
N MET A 73 6.15 7.89 8.22
CA MET A 73 7.13 8.94 8.44
C MET A 73 6.89 9.58 9.81
N ARG A 74 7.95 9.82 10.57
CA ARG A 74 7.84 10.53 11.85
C ARG A 74 7.42 11.98 11.61
N ARG A 75 6.42 12.45 12.35
CA ARG A 75 5.91 13.83 12.31
C ARG A 75 6.97 14.90 12.66
N SER A 76 8.01 14.51 13.39
CA SER A 76 9.10 15.42 13.79
C SER A 76 10.11 15.70 12.67
N ARG A 77 10.01 15.03 11.51
CA ARG A 77 10.91 15.27 10.40
C ARG A 77 10.62 16.63 9.74
N PRO A 78 11.66 17.41 9.37
CA PRO A 78 11.46 18.71 8.71
C PRO A 78 10.67 18.62 7.40
N ASP A 79 10.81 17.51 6.67
CA ASP A 79 10.16 17.25 5.38
C ASP A 79 8.78 16.57 5.50
N TYR A 80 8.23 16.42 6.70
CA TYR A 80 6.94 15.73 6.89
C TYR A 80 5.78 16.44 6.18
N LYS A 81 5.76 17.78 6.18
CA LYS A 81 4.70 18.55 5.54
C LYS A 81 4.66 18.30 4.04
N ASP A 82 5.79 18.49 3.37
CA ASP A 82 5.95 18.24 1.93
C ASP A 82 5.62 16.78 1.57
N TYR A 83 6.00 15.84 2.43
CA TYR A 83 5.65 14.44 2.29
C TYR A 83 4.13 14.22 2.31
N ILE A 84 3.41 14.76 3.30
CA ILE A 84 1.94 14.61 3.38
C ILE A 84 1.25 15.28 2.20
N GLU A 85 1.70 16.46 1.79
CA GLU A 85 1.18 17.15 0.60
C GLU A 85 1.33 16.29 -0.65
N SER A 86 2.49 15.62 -0.82
CA SER A 86 2.73 14.72 -1.95
C SER A 86 1.82 13.49 -1.99
N LEU A 87 1.22 13.10 -0.86
CA LEU A 87 0.29 11.96 -0.77
C LEU A 87 -1.11 12.31 -1.27
N ASN A 88 -1.40 13.59 -1.55
CA ASN A 88 -2.71 14.07 -1.97
C ASN A 88 -3.83 13.57 -1.01
N ILE A 89 -3.56 13.69 0.30
CA ILE A 89 -4.54 13.41 1.35
C ILE A 89 -5.32 14.70 1.64
N PRO A 90 -6.65 14.67 1.71
CA PRO A 90 -7.43 15.83 2.11
C PRO A 90 -6.97 16.40 3.46
N GLU A 91 -7.02 17.73 3.60
CA GLU A 91 -6.65 18.39 4.84
C GLU A 91 -7.50 17.87 6.01
N GLY A 92 -6.85 17.51 7.12
CA GLY A 92 -7.51 16.92 8.29
C GLY A 92 -7.77 15.41 8.22
N GLU A 93 -7.44 14.75 7.10
CA GLU A 93 -7.61 13.29 6.92
C GLU A 93 -6.29 12.50 6.97
N ASP A 94 -5.22 13.08 7.51
CA ASP A 94 -3.88 12.48 7.62
C ASP A 94 -3.74 11.46 8.77
N ASP A 95 -4.84 10.78 9.12
CA ASP A 95 -4.80 9.71 10.10
C ASP A 95 -3.85 8.58 9.64
N PRO A 96 -3.27 7.81 10.58
CA PRO A 96 -2.26 6.80 10.27
C PRO A 96 -2.66 5.81 9.15
N ILE A 97 -3.94 5.42 9.07
CA ILE A 97 -4.38 4.45 8.05
C ILE A 97 -4.54 5.14 6.69
N SER A 98 -4.97 6.41 6.62
CA SER A 98 -4.95 7.21 5.39
C SER A 98 -3.54 7.37 4.83
N VAL A 99 -2.57 7.73 5.68
CA VAL A 99 -1.17 7.92 5.26
C VAL A 99 -0.59 6.61 4.72
N LEU A 100 -0.85 5.47 5.36
CA LEU A 100 -0.45 4.16 4.83
C LEU A 100 -1.11 3.85 3.49
N SER A 101 -2.39 4.18 3.34
CA SER A 101 -3.15 3.92 2.10
C SER A 101 -2.56 4.62 0.87
N ARG A 102 -1.98 5.82 1.05
CA ARG A 102 -1.39 6.61 -0.03
C ARG A 102 0.08 6.32 -0.23
N SER A 103 0.82 6.11 0.85
CA SER A 103 2.29 5.96 0.80
C SER A 103 2.77 4.57 0.40
N GLY A 104 1.92 3.56 0.49
CA GLY A 104 2.33 2.18 0.29
C GLY A 104 3.05 1.56 1.50
N GLY A 105 3.41 2.35 2.52
CA GLY A 105 4.16 1.87 3.70
C GLY A 105 5.47 1.14 3.37
N ARG A 106 6.05 1.41 2.20
CA ARG A 106 7.23 0.70 1.71
C ARG A 106 8.45 0.97 2.57
N LYS A 107 9.25 -0.07 2.81
CA LYS A 107 10.54 0.03 3.47
C LYS A 107 11.62 -0.63 2.63
N VAL A 108 12.81 -0.05 2.64
CA VAL A 108 13.99 -0.66 2.00
C VAL A 108 14.43 -1.94 2.71
N THR A 109 14.10 -2.06 4.01
CA THR A 109 14.56 -3.15 4.87
C THR A 109 13.67 -4.39 4.82
N ASP A 110 12.54 -4.36 4.12
CA ASP A 110 11.63 -5.51 4.01
C ASP A 110 10.93 -5.58 2.65
N TYR A 111 10.10 -6.60 2.49
CA TYR A 111 9.41 -6.93 1.24
C TYR A 111 7.90 -6.72 1.37
N PHE A 112 7.47 -5.73 2.15
CA PHE A 112 6.05 -5.47 2.37
C PHE A 112 5.58 -4.17 1.73
N GLU A 113 4.34 -4.20 1.26
CA GLU A 113 3.62 -3.04 0.75
C GLU A 113 2.18 -3.07 1.25
N VAL A 114 1.63 -1.89 1.49
CA VAL A 114 0.25 -1.69 1.95
C VAL A 114 -0.53 -0.98 0.86
N PHE A 115 -1.75 -1.43 0.57
CA PHE A 115 -2.60 -0.76 -0.42
C PHE A 115 -4.07 -0.82 0.01
N PRO A 116 -4.90 0.17 -0.37
CA PRO A 116 -6.31 0.19 0.00
C PRO A 116 -7.09 -0.91 -0.73
N CYS A 117 -8.18 -1.36 -0.13
CA CYS A 117 -9.19 -2.10 -0.87
C CYS A 117 -9.76 -1.17 -1.96
N PRO A 118 -9.75 -1.57 -3.24
CA PRO A 118 -10.44 -0.81 -4.28
C PRO A 118 -11.94 -0.84 -4.02
N GLU A 119 -12.55 0.34 -3.95
CA GLU A 119 -14.00 0.50 -3.78
C GLU A 119 -14.52 1.34 -4.95
N PRO A 120 -15.62 0.91 -5.60
CA PRO A 120 -16.26 1.72 -6.62
C PRO A 120 -16.95 2.93 -5.99
N ASP A 121 -16.96 4.05 -6.71
CA ASP A 121 -17.79 5.20 -6.38
C ASP A 121 -19.28 4.96 -6.71
N GLU A 122 -20.12 5.97 -6.50
CA GLU A 122 -21.56 5.93 -6.78
C GLU A 122 -21.89 5.61 -8.25
N ASN A 123 -20.95 5.83 -9.17
CA ASN A 123 -21.08 5.55 -10.61
C ASN A 123 -20.43 4.21 -11.01
N GLY A 124 -19.90 3.44 -10.06
CA GLY A 124 -19.20 2.20 -10.35
C GLY A 124 -17.75 2.36 -10.80
N LEU A 125 -17.18 3.57 -10.70
CA LEU A 125 -15.80 3.87 -11.12
C LEU A 125 -14.82 3.66 -9.97
N TYR A 126 -13.64 3.12 -10.28
CA TYR A 126 -12.58 2.91 -9.30
C TYR A 126 -11.56 4.05 -9.35
N HIS A 127 -11.28 4.63 -8.19
CA HIS A 127 -10.28 5.69 -8.04
C HIS A 127 -9.09 5.17 -7.24
N ILE A 128 -7.93 5.06 -7.87
CA ILE A 128 -6.73 4.49 -7.25
C ILE A 128 -5.61 5.54 -7.25
N HIS A 129 -4.90 5.63 -6.13
CA HIS A 129 -3.74 6.50 -5.97
C HIS A 129 -2.50 5.64 -5.83
N PHE A 130 -1.47 5.90 -6.63
CA PHE A 130 -0.20 5.19 -6.58
C PHE A 130 0.94 6.07 -7.06
N PHE A 131 2.16 5.79 -6.56
CA PHE A 131 3.37 6.38 -7.09
C PHE A 131 3.79 5.65 -8.37
N ALA A 132 4.07 6.41 -9.44
CA ALA A 132 4.66 5.85 -10.64
C ALA A 132 6.13 5.46 -10.36
N HIS A 133 6.45 4.18 -10.53
CA HIS A 133 7.80 3.66 -10.33
C HIS A 133 8.51 3.39 -11.65
N GLY A 134 9.84 3.25 -11.58
CA GLY A 134 10.65 2.85 -12.74
C GLY A 134 10.83 3.94 -13.80
N LEU A 135 10.41 5.18 -13.53
CA LEU A 135 10.51 6.29 -14.48
C LEU A 135 11.94 6.52 -14.99
N ARG A 136 12.95 6.28 -14.14
CA ARG A 136 14.38 6.39 -14.49
C ARG A 136 14.87 5.39 -15.55
N HIS A 137 14.10 4.34 -15.82
CA HIS A 137 14.42 3.35 -16.85
C HIS A 137 13.75 3.67 -18.20
N LEU A 138 12.91 4.72 -18.24
CA LEU A 138 12.25 5.15 -19.46
C LEU A 138 13.19 6.03 -20.30
N PRO A 139 13.01 6.06 -21.63
CA PRO A 139 13.71 6.99 -22.50
C PRO A 139 13.43 8.46 -22.11
N ALA A 140 14.35 9.37 -22.43
CA ALA A 140 14.22 10.80 -22.10
C ALA A 140 12.90 11.41 -22.60
N CYS A 141 12.44 11.04 -23.81
CA CYS A 141 11.18 11.51 -24.37
C CYS A 141 9.95 11.13 -23.51
N ALA A 142 9.98 9.99 -22.83
CA ALA A 142 8.92 9.59 -21.92
C ALA A 142 8.94 10.46 -20.65
N THR A 143 10.12 10.78 -20.12
CA THR A 143 10.26 11.71 -18.99
C THR A 143 9.77 13.12 -19.34
N GLU A 144 10.14 13.63 -20.52
CA GLU A 144 9.64 14.93 -21.02
C GLU A 144 8.12 14.94 -21.12
N ARG A 145 7.54 13.85 -21.64
CA ARG A 145 6.09 13.71 -21.74
C ARG A 145 5.40 13.65 -20.37
N ILE A 146 5.98 12.92 -19.42
CA ILE A 146 5.47 12.82 -18.04
C ILE A 146 5.44 14.21 -17.37
N ASN A 147 6.48 15.02 -17.59
CA ASN A 147 6.56 16.38 -17.03
C ASN A 147 5.50 17.34 -17.58
N GLN A 148 4.81 16.97 -18.66
CA GLN A 148 3.76 17.76 -19.31
C GLN A 148 2.35 17.20 -19.06
N LEU A 149 2.20 16.15 -18.24
CA LEU A 149 0.90 15.56 -17.93
C LEU A 149 -0.01 16.58 -17.24
N GLN A 150 -1.27 16.63 -17.68
CA GLN A 150 -2.30 17.47 -17.07
C GLN A 150 -3.35 16.62 -16.35
N THR A 151 -3.96 17.20 -15.31
CA THR A 151 -5.09 16.57 -14.62
C THR A 151 -6.22 16.30 -15.61
N GLY A 152 -6.75 15.07 -15.60
CA GLY A 152 -7.81 14.62 -16.51
C GLY A 152 -7.30 14.06 -17.85
N GLU A 153 -5.98 14.07 -18.08
CA GLU A 153 -5.41 13.45 -19.27
C GLU A 153 -5.53 11.92 -19.23
N LEU A 154 -5.98 11.34 -20.34
CA LEU A 154 -6.11 9.89 -20.47
C LEU A 154 -4.74 9.24 -20.61
N LEU A 155 -4.45 8.32 -19.70
CA LEU A 155 -3.30 7.44 -19.77
C LEU A 155 -3.73 6.09 -20.34
N TYR A 156 -2.94 5.59 -21.30
CA TYR A 156 -3.17 4.29 -21.91
C TYR A 156 -2.14 3.30 -21.41
N PHE A 157 -2.59 2.15 -20.92
CA PHE A 157 -1.70 1.02 -20.69
C PHE A 157 -1.39 0.37 -22.03
N PRO A 158 -0.12 0.32 -22.48
CA PRO A 158 0.23 -0.45 -23.65
C PRO A 158 0.05 -1.93 -23.31
N VAL A 159 -1.01 -2.53 -23.84
CA VAL A 159 -1.16 -3.99 -23.85
C VAL A 159 -0.19 -4.51 -24.90
N TYR A 160 1.00 -4.92 -24.48
CA TYR A 160 1.85 -5.74 -25.33
C TYR A 160 1.20 -7.13 -25.40
N CYS A 161 0.43 -7.38 -26.46
CA CYS A 161 0.05 -8.73 -26.84
C CYS A 161 1.32 -9.46 -27.27
N GLY A 162 1.88 -10.26 -26.36
CA GLY A 162 2.93 -11.24 -26.64
C GLY A 162 2.32 -12.62 -26.88
#